data_AF-A0A8J9VUW5-F1
#
_entry.id   AF-A0A8J9VUW5-F1
#
_cell.length_a   1.000
_cell.length_b   1.000
_cell.length_c   1.000
_cell.angle_alpha   90.00
_cell.angle_beta   90.00
_cell.angle_gamma   90.00
#
_symmetry.space_group_name_H-M   'P 1'
#
loop_
_entity.id
_entity.type
_entity.pdbx_description
1 polymer ?
#
loop_
_entity_poly.entity_id
_entity_poly.type
_entity_poly.pdbx_seq_one_letter_code
_entity_poly.pdbx_strand_id
1 'polypeptide(L)'
;MANGNNETPCCIGDRLEYGSMGRELKVGGVDMYLATPKTPTKKGVVVYIDVYGWKLPNTRYIVDMIANNGYVAILPDVFEGAEPWSADRDWSGFLEWVKTKDPNKIHPVVDAAVGYLQQECGVEQLGCVGFCWGGRAVHACLVDRTDFKCGVAFYAYGEPMFPVILENLRQGFKMLRD
;
A
#
# COMPACT_ATOMS: atom_id res chain seq x y z
N MET A 1 -3.08 -8.16 -7.45
CA MET A 1 -3.26 -9.38 -8.27
C MET A 1 -3.16 -10.56 -7.34
N ALA A 2 -4.21 -11.36 -7.24
CA ALA A 2 -4.23 -12.61 -6.47
C ALA A 2 -5.12 -13.59 -7.27
N ASN A 3 -4.54 -14.71 -7.67
CA ASN A 3 -5.26 -15.79 -8.33
C ASN A 3 -5.20 -17.00 -7.40
N GLY A 4 -6.34 -17.62 -7.13
CA GLY A 4 -6.52 -18.56 -6.02
C GLY A 4 -6.15 -20.01 -6.29
N ASN A 5 -5.44 -20.32 -7.38
CA ASN A 5 -5.07 -21.70 -7.71
C ASN A 5 -3.55 -21.86 -7.83
N ASN A 6 -3.05 -22.70 -6.92
CA ASN A 6 -1.66 -22.90 -6.50
C ASN A 6 -0.81 -23.72 -7.50
N GLU A 7 -1.00 -23.54 -8.80
CA GLU A 7 -0.35 -24.36 -9.83
C GLU A 7 0.23 -23.51 -10.96
N THR A 8 1.31 -22.77 -10.69
CA THR A 8 2.30 -22.39 -11.72
C THR A 8 3.62 -21.92 -11.08
N PRO A 9 4.81 -22.22 -11.64
CA PRO A 9 6.09 -22.01 -10.93
C PRO A 9 6.61 -20.55 -10.91
N CYS A 10 5.78 -19.57 -11.22
CA CYS A 10 6.14 -18.15 -11.20
C CYS A 10 4.86 -17.30 -11.12
N CYS A 11 4.20 -17.25 -9.96
CA CYS A 11 2.86 -16.68 -9.84
C CYS A 11 2.81 -15.38 -9.06
N ILE A 12 2.53 -14.31 -9.82
CA ILE A 12 1.80 -13.15 -9.33
C ILE A 12 0.55 -13.65 -8.57
N GLY A 13 0.55 -13.50 -7.24
CA GLY A 13 -0.65 -13.74 -6.42
C GLY A 13 -0.51 -14.74 -5.27
N ASP A 14 0.61 -15.45 -5.15
CA ASP A 14 0.82 -16.34 -4.00
C ASP A 14 0.96 -15.52 -2.71
N ARG A 15 0.32 -15.99 -1.63
CA ARG A 15 0.65 -15.52 -0.27
C ARG A 15 2.03 -16.05 0.04
N LEU A 16 3.03 -15.17 0.08
CA LEU A 16 4.35 -15.55 0.53
C LEU A 16 4.24 -15.98 2.01
N GLU A 17 4.54 -17.24 2.30
CA GLU A 17 4.91 -17.63 3.65
C GLU A 17 6.25 -16.98 3.96
N TYR A 18 6.19 -15.86 4.69
CA TYR A 18 7.36 -15.11 5.07
C TYR A 18 7.20 -14.65 6.52
N GLY A 19 8.27 -14.77 7.31
CA GLY A 19 8.29 -14.26 8.67
C GLY A 19 8.34 -12.73 8.64
N SER A 20 7.27 -12.09 9.12
CA SER A 20 7.23 -10.63 9.29
C SER A 20 8.40 -10.16 10.14
N MET A 21 9.20 -9.21 9.66
CA MET A 21 10.32 -8.64 10.43
C MET A 21 9.94 -7.36 11.16
N GLY A 22 8.92 -6.66 10.66
CA GLY A 22 8.37 -5.48 11.25
C GLY A 22 7.42 -5.77 12.41
N ARG A 23 6.82 -4.69 12.91
CA ARG A 23 5.87 -4.71 14.01
C ARG A 23 4.68 -3.81 13.72
N GLU A 24 3.52 -4.17 14.26
CA GLU A 24 2.36 -3.29 14.27
C GLU A 24 2.53 -2.22 15.35
N LEU A 25 2.03 -1.02 15.07
CA LEU A 25 1.98 0.10 16.01
C LEU A 25 0.80 1.01 15.69
N LYS A 26 0.42 1.84 16.65
CA LYS A 26 -0.67 2.80 16.52
C LYS A 26 -0.17 4.20 16.82
N VAL A 27 -0.34 5.14 15.88
CA VAL A 27 0.09 6.54 16.00
C VAL A 27 -1.06 7.44 15.63
N GLY A 28 -1.45 8.34 16.52
CA GLY A 28 -2.57 9.25 16.26
C GLY A 28 -3.90 8.55 15.95
N GLY A 29 -4.09 7.33 16.47
CA GLY A 29 -5.28 6.50 16.17
C GLY A 29 -5.17 5.65 14.90
N VAL A 30 -4.15 5.86 14.07
CA VAL A 30 -3.92 5.11 12.83
C VAL A 30 -3.07 3.88 13.12
N ASP A 31 -3.57 2.70 12.77
CA ASP A 31 -2.81 1.45 12.80
C ASP A 31 -1.78 1.43 11.67
N MET A 32 -0.58 0.93 11.92
CA MET A 32 0.53 0.91 10.96
C MET A 32 1.40 -0.32 11.14
N TYR A 33 2.10 -0.72 10.09
CA TYR A 33 3.18 -1.70 10.13
C TYR A 33 4.53 -1.01 9.86
N LEU A 34 5.49 -1.21 10.76
CA LEU A 34 6.82 -0.61 10.68
C LEU A 34 7.88 -1.69 10.56
N ALA A 35 8.77 -1.57 9.59
CA ALA A 35 9.97 -2.37 9.46
C ALA A 35 11.21 -1.47 9.50
N THR A 36 12.21 -1.87 10.28
CA THR A 36 13.47 -1.14 10.43
C THR A 36 14.65 -1.95 9.91
N PRO A 37 15.63 -1.33 9.25
CA PRO A 37 16.83 -2.00 8.79
C PRO A 37 17.71 -2.46 9.97
N LYS A 38 18.58 -3.44 9.73
CA LYS A 38 19.56 -3.89 10.74
C LYS A 38 20.60 -2.82 11.07
N THR A 39 20.94 -1.98 10.09
CA THR A 39 21.90 -0.89 10.26
C THR A 39 21.14 0.44 10.41
N PRO A 40 21.49 1.29 11.39
CA PRO A 40 20.89 2.60 11.53
C PRO A 40 20.94 3.43 10.25
N THR A 41 19.86 4.13 9.95
CA THR A 41 19.72 4.97 8.76
C THR A 41 18.86 6.19 9.10
N LYS A 42 19.05 7.27 8.33
CA LYS A 42 18.21 8.48 8.40
C LYS A 42 17.26 8.57 7.21
N LYS A 43 17.11 7.49 6.44
CA LYS A 43 16.26 7.41 5.25
C LYS A 43 15.02 6.60 5.57
N GLY A 44 13.85 7.16 5.29
CA GLY A 44 12.56 6.51 5.54
C GLY A 44 11.68 6.51 4.30
N VAL A 45 10.78 5.52 4.23
CA VAL A 45 9.84 5.33 3.13
C VAL A 45 8.45 5.10 3.70
N VAL A 46 7.48 5.91 3.26
CA VAL A 46 6.06 5.65 3.48
C VAL A 46 5.53 4.79 2.31
N VAL A 47 4.89 3.67 2.64
CA VAL A 47 4.39 2.69 1.66
C VAL A 47 2.87 2.76 1.62
N TYR A 48 2.29 3.01 0.45
CA TYR A 48 0.84 2.98 0.21
C TYR A 48 0.46 1.80 -0.67
N ILE A 49 -0.65 1.15 -0.34
CA ILE A 49 -0.90 -0.21 -0.85
C ILE A 49 -2.25 -0.29 -1.55
N ASP A 50 -2.56 -1.47 -2.07
CA ASP A 50 -3.75 -1.66 -2.88
C ASP A 50 -5.05 -1.73 -2.05
N VAL A 51 -6.17 -1.92 -2.74
CA VAL A 51 -7.51 -1.93 -2.13
C VAL A 51 -7.73 -3.03 -1.09
N TYR A 52 -6.85 -4.02 -0.98
CA TYR A 52 -6.99 -5.15 -0.07
C TYR A 52 -6.40 -4.89 1.33
N GLY A 53 -5.81 -3.72 1.55
CA GLY A 53 -5.47 -3.25 2.90
C GLY A 53 -4.09 -3.67 3.41
N TRP A 54 -3.70 -3.06 4.53
CA TRP A 54 -2.33 -3.10 5.07
C TRP A 54 -1.99 -4.41 5.81
N LYS A 55 -2.99 -5.25 6.09
CA LYS A 55 -2.82 -6.53 6.78
C LYS A 55 -2.45 -7.69 5.84
N LEU A 56 -2.45 -7.47 4.52
CA LEU A 56 -2.03 -8.51 3.59
C LEU A 56 -0.55 -8.86 3.77
N PRO A 57 -0.18 -10.16 3.86
CA PRO A 57 1.21 -10.58 3.97
C PRO A 57 2.09 -10.05 2.84
N ASN A 58 1.65 -10.17 1.58
CA ASN A 58 2.42 -9.70 0.42
C ASN A 58 2.76 -8.22 0.48
N THR A 59 1.84 -7.45 1.06
CA THR A 59 1.99 -6.02 1.23
C THR A 59 3.05 -5.71 2.30
N ARG A 60 2.99 -6.40 3.45
CA ARG A 60 4.00 -6.26 4.51
C ARG A 60 5.37 -6.78 4.09
N TYR A 61 5.42 -7.79 3.22
CA TYR A 61 6.66 -8.28 2.62
C TYR A 61 7.40 -7.18 1.85
N ILE A 62 6.68 -6.33 1.11
CA ILE A 62 7.30 -5.19 0.41
C ILE A 62 7.93 -4.21 1.41
N VAL A 63 7.25 -3.93 2.52
CA VAL A 63 7.76 -3.05 3.59
C VAL A 63 9.05 -3.65 4.19
N ASP A 64 9.03 -4.94 4.48
CA ASP A 64 10.18 -5.68 5.02
C ASP A 64 11.34 -5.74 4.01
N MET A 65 11.06 -5.86 2.72
CA MET A 65 12.05 -5.83 1.66
C MET A 65 12.70 -4.44 1.52
N ILE A 66 11.94 -3.37 1.62
CA ILE A 66 12.46 -2.00 1.66
C ILE A 66 13.36 -1.82 2.89
N ALA A 67 12.96 -2.35 4.04
CA ALA A 67 13.76 -2.32 5.25
C ALA A 67 15.06 -3.09 5.14
N ASN A 68 15.05 -4.29 4.55
CA ASN A 68 16.26 -5.05 4.27
C ASN A 68 17.24 -4.32 3.32
N ASN A 69 16.75 -3.38 2.51
CA ASN A 69 17.56 -2.55 1.63
C ASN A 69 18.05 -1.23 2.29
N GLY A 70 17.92 -1.08 3.61
CA GLY A 70 18.58 0.01 4.36
C GLY A 70 17.72 1.26 4.60
N TYR A 71 16.40 1.13 4.56
CA TYR A 71 15.44 2.21 4.79
C TYR A 71 14.51 1.90 5.96
N VAL A 72 14.13 2.88 6.77
CA VAL A 72 13.00 2.68 7.70
C VAL A 72 11.70 2.71 6.89
N ALA A 73 10.94 1.63 6.85
CA ALA A 73 9.73 1.53 6.04
C ALA A 73 8.48 1.50 6.93
N ILE A 74 7.50 2.35 6.63
CA ILE A 74 6.23 2.39 7.36
C ILE A 74 5.06 2.26 6.39
N LEU A 75 4.10 1.43 6.76
CA LEU A 75 2.88 1.15 6.03
C LEU A 75 1.68 1.50 6.91
N PRO A 76 1.07 2.67 6.72
CA PRO A 76 -0.11 3.04 7.49
C PRO A 76 -1.39 2.37 6.97
N ASP A 77 -2.37 2.21 7.85
CA ASP A 77 -3.75 1.89 7.50
C ASP A 77 -4.43 3.11 6.88
N VAL A 78 -4.29 3.23 5.57
CA VAL A 78 -4.88 4.29 4.75
C VAL A 78 -6.40 4.27 4.69
N PHE A 79 -7.04 3.22 5.22
CA PHE A 79 -8.50 3.12 5.31
C PHE A 79 -9.03 3.38 6.72
N GLU A 80 -8.15 3.75 7.66
CA GLU A 80 -8.51 4.20 9.02
C GLU A 80 -9.44 3.21 9.75
N GLY A 81 -9.13 1.91 9.65
CA GLY A 81 -9.90 0.83 10.26
C GLY A 81 -11.17 0.43 9.51
N ALA A 82 -11.51 1.10 8.41
CA ALA A 82 -12.61 0.65 7.56
C ALA A 82 -12.22 -0.60 6.75
N GLU A 83 -13.21 -1.47 6.52
CA GLU A 83 -13.00 -2.75 5.84
C GLU A 83 -12.39 -2.57 4.44
N PRO A 84 -11.23 -3.19 4.15
CA PRO A 84 -10.66 -3.24 2.81
C PRO A 84 -11.57 -3.95 1.81
N TRP A 85 -11.27 -3.81 0.52
CA TRP A 85 -11.91 -4.63 -0.49
C TRP A 85 -11.48 -6.09 -0.31
N SER A 86 -12.36 -7.03 -0.63
CA SER A 86 -12.05 -8.46 -0.60
C SER A 86 -12.23 -9.07 -1.98
N ALA A 87 -11.33 -9.99 -2.36
CA ALA A 87 -11.29 -10.56 -3.72
C ALA A 87 -12.49 -11.46 -4.03
N ASP A 88 -13.14 -12.00 -3.01
CA ASP A 88 -14.36 -12.81 -3.07
C ASP A 88 -15.64 -11.96 -3.20
N ARG A 89 -15.56 -10.64 -2.97
CA ARG A 89 -16.71 -9.74 -3.06
C ARG A 89 -17.17 -9.54 -4.51
N ASP A 90 -18.47 -9.33 -4.68
CA ASP A 90 -19.02 -8.91 -5.97
C ASP A 90 -18.46 -7.54 -6.40
N TRP A 91 -17.87 -7.51 -7.59
CA TRP A 91 -17.25 -6.35 -8.21
C TRP A 91 -18.25 -5.31 -8.73
N SER A 92 -19.56 -5.61 -8.74
CA SER A 92 -20.59 -4.62 -9.08
C SER A 92 -20.53 -3.38 -8.17
N GLY A 93 -20.25 -3.57 -6.88
CA GLY A 93 -20.16 -2.50 -5.87
C GLY A 93 -18.79 -1.83 -5.72
N PHE A 94 -17.78 -2.27 -6.48
CA PHE A 94 -16.40 -1.78 -6.31
C PHE A 94 -16.27 -0.28 -6.57
N LEU A 95 -16.95 0.23 -7.59
CA LEU A 95 -16.94 1.64 -7.98
C LEU A 95 -17.47 2.55 -6.85
N GLU A 96 -18.55 2.16 -6.20
CA GLU A 96 -19.11 2.95 -5.10
C GLU A 96 -18.22 2.85 -3.86
N TRP A 97 -17.68 1.67 -3.58
CA TRP A 97 -16.75 1.50 -2.47
C TRP A 97 -15.47 2.31 -2.64
N VAL A 98 -14.81 2.27 -3.81
CA VAL A 98 -13.54 2.98 -4.02
C VAL A 98 -13.71 4.50 -3.96
N LYS A 99 -14.88 5.04 -4.34
CA LYS A 99 -15.18 6.47 -4.17
C LYS A 99 -15.19 6.91 -2.71
N THR A 100 -15.51 6.00 -1.78
CA THR A 100 -15.40 6.28 -0.34
C THR A 100 -13.95 6.32 0.17
N LYS A 101 -13.01 5.78 -0.62
CA LYS A 101 -11.58 5.70 -0.31
C LYS A 101 -10.81 6.69 -1.17
N ASP A 102 -11.14 7.97 -1.04
CA ASP A 102 -10.52 9.05 -1.83
C ASP A 102 -9.03 9.22 -1.47
N PRO A 103 -8.09 8.95 -2.38
CA PRO A 103 -6.66 9.11 -2.13
C PRO A 103 -6.25 10.55 -1.78
N ASN A 104 -7.05 11.56 -2.16
CA ASN A 104 -6.76 12.96 -1.86
C ASN A 104 -7.01 13.32 -0.38
N LYS A 105 -7.64 12.45 0.39
CA LYS A 105 -7.92 12.66 1.82
C LYS A 105 -6.91 12.01 2.75
N ILE A 106 -5.83 11.45 2.19
CA ILE A 106 -4.86 10.65 2.96
C ILE A 106 -3.95 11.48 3.87
N HIS A 107 -3.89 12.81 3.71
CA HIS A 107 -2.92 13.67 4.42
C HIS A 107 -2.83 13.45 5.94
N PRO A 108 -3.93 13.32 6.71
CA PRO A 108 -3.83 13.06 8.15
C PRO A 108 -3.11 11.76 8.50
N VAL A 109 -3.35 10.70 7.71
CA VAL A 109 -2.68 9.41 7.84
C VAL A 109 -1.19 9.54 7.51
N VAL A 110 -0.86 10.31 6.47
CA VAL A 110 0.52 10.57 6.06
C VAL A 110 1.26 11.40 7.10
N ASP A 111 0.61 12.39 7.69
CA ASP A 111 1.18 13.23 8.75
C ASP A 111 1.53 12.40 9.98
N ALA A 112 0.66 11.47 10.39
CA ALA A 112 0.94 10.55 11.47
C ALA A 112 2.17 9.66 11.15
N ALA A 113 2.25 9.12 9.94
CA ALA A 113 3.36 8.26 9.52
C ALA A 113 4.68 9.04 9.42
N VAL A 114 4.67 10.22 8.78
CA VAL A 114 5.84 11.10 8.64
C VAL A 114 6.32 11.59 9.99
N GLY A 115 5.40 12.04 10.85
CA GLY A 115 5.72 12.47 12.21
C GLY A 115 6.41 11.37 12.99
N TYR A 116 5.90 10.13 12.92
CA TYR A 116 6.53 8.98 13.56
C TYR A 116 7.93 8.68 13.01
N LEU A 117 8.10 8.69 11.68
CA LEU A 117 9.40 8.46 11.06
C LEU A 117 10.43 9.51 11.51
N GLN A 118 10.05 10.78 11.56
CA GLN A 118 10.96 11.87 11.91
C GLN A 118 11.28 11.91 13.41
N GLN A 119 10.26 11.82 14.25
CA GLN A 119 10.39 12.03 15.70
C GLN A 119 10.91 10.79 16.43
N GLU A 120 10.37 9.61 16.09
CA GLU A 120 10.66 8.37 16.82
C GLU A 120 11.75 7.54 16.14
N CYS A 121 11.84 7.61 14.80
CA CYS A 121 12.83 6.83 14.04
C CYS A 121 14.06 7.65 13.60
N GLY A 122 14.07 8.97 13.82
CA GLY A 122 15.19 9.84 13.44
C GLY A 122 15.42 9.97 11.94
N VAL A 123 14.37 9.78 11.13
CA VAL A 123 14.44 9.93 9.67
C VAL A 123 14.54 11.41 9.28
N GLU A 124 15.49 11.73 8.41
CA GLU A 124 15.69 13.07 7.85
C GLU A 124 15.35 13.13 6.35
N GLN A 125 15.44 12.00 5.65
CA GLN A 125 15.16 11.90 4.21
C GLN A 125 13.98 10.98 3.97
N LEU A 126 12.90 11.52 3.42
CA LEU A 126 11.67 10.77 3.17
C LEU A 126 11.49 10.49 1.69
N GLY A 127 11.12 9.27 1.36
CA GLY A 127 10.51 8.91 0.08
C GLY A 127 9.13 8.29 0.30
N CYS A 128 8.36 8.15 -0.76
CA CYS A 128 7.14 7.35 -0.72
C CYS A 128 7.05 6.39 -1.91
N VAL A 129 6.33 5.30 -1.73
CA VAL A 129 6.08 4.32 -2.79
C VAL A 129 4.64 3.85 -2.71
N GLY A 130 4.02 3.62 -3.86
CA GLY A 130 2.63 3.24 -3.91
C GLY A 130 2.28 2.31 -5.05
N PHE A 131 1.33 1.40 -4.79
CA PHE A 131 0.90 0.37 -5.74
C PHE A 131 -0.63 0.44 -5.94
N CYS A 132 -1.10 0.43 -7.20
CA CYS A 132 -2.53 0.50 -7.53
C CYS A 132 -3.20 1.76 -6.91
N TRP A 133 -4.13 1.58 -5.97
CA TRP A 133 -4.70 2.67 -5.16
C TRP A 133 -3.60 3.49 -4.48
N GLY A 134 -2.59 2.84 -3.92
CA GLY A 134 -1.43 3.50 -3.33
C GLY A 134 -0.63 4.33 -4.35
N GLY A 135 -0.62 3.95 -5.62
CA GLY A 135 0.03 4.76 -6.67
C GLY A 135 -0.67 6.10 -6.86
N ARG A 136 -2.01 6.13 -6.75
CA ARG A 136 -2.78 7.39 -6.70
C ARG A 136 -2.47 8.19 -5.44
N ALA A 137 -2.34 7.51 -4.30
CA ALA A 137 -1.97 8.17 -3.05
C ALA A 137 -0.60 8.85 -3.14
N VAL A 138 0.40 8.23 -3.78
CA VAL A 138 1.70 8.90 -4.06
C VAL A 138 1.50 10.20 -4.82
N HIS A 139 0.71 10.17 -5.90
CA HIS A 139 0.42 11.39 -6.67
C HIS A 139 -0.29 12.44 -5.81
N ALA A 140 -1.32 12.06 -5.06
CA ALA A 140 -2.05 12.97 -4.19
C ALA A 140 -1.13 13.63 -3.14
N CYS A 141 -0.24 12.85 -2.51
CA CYS A 141 0.73 13.38 -1.57
C CYS A 141 1.71 14.36 -2.22
N LEU A 142 2.27 14.01 -3.38
CA LEU A 142 3.34 14.82 -3.97
C LEU A 142 2.88 16.11 -4.64
N VAL A 143 1.56 16.33 -4.77
CA VAL A 143 1.03 17.58 -5.35
C VAL A 143 1.28 18.77 -4.44
N ASP A 144 1.17 18.61 -3.12
CA ASP A 144 1.24 19.70 -2.15
C ASP A 144 2.27 19.49 -1.02
N ARG A 145 2.84 18.29 -0.89
CA ARG A 145 3.89 17.99 0.08
C ARG A 145 5.29 18.19 -0.48
N THR A 146 6.15 18.79 0.33
CA THR A 146 7.57 19.07 -0.01
C THR A 146 8.58 18.36 0.91
N ASP A 147 8.09 17.64 1.92
CA ASP A 147 8.89 16.83 2.85
C ASP A 147 9.42 15.55 2.18
N PHE A 148 8.72 15.02 1.18
CA PHE A 148 9.20 13.89 0.37
C PHE A 148 10.23 14.34 -0.69
N LYS A 149 11.36 13.64 -0.75
CA LYS A 149 12.42 13.85 -1.76
C LYS A 149 12.12 13.14 -3.08
N CYS A 150 11.36 12.07 -3.05
CA CYS A 150 10.91 11.33 -4.24
C CYS A 150 9.64 10.53 -3.93
N GLY A 151 8.93 10.15 -4.99
CA GLY A 151 7.87 9.16 -4.92
C GLY A 151 7.89 8.24 -6.13
N VAL A 152 7.49 6.98 -5.90
CA VAL A 152 7.41 5.96 -6.94
C VAL A 152 5.99 5.41 -6.99
N ALA A 153 5.29 5.61 -8.10
CA ALA A 153 3.93 5.13 -8.31
C ALA A 153 3.93 3.95 -9.31
N PHE A 154 3.45 2.80 -8.86
CA PHE A 154 3.31 1.59 -9.67
C PHE A 154 1.84 1.40 -10.07
N TYR A 155 1.61 1.28 -11.39
CA TYR A 155 0.31 0.95 -12.01
C TYR A 155 -0.89 1.69 -11.36
N ALA A 156 -0.69 2.99 -11.10
CA ALA A 156 -1.76 3.88 -10.69
C ALA A 156 -2.80 3.95 -11.82
N TYR A 157 -4.07 3.83 -11.46
CA TYR A 157 -5.15 4.00 -12.44
C TYR A 157 -5.41 5.49 -12.71
N GLY A 158 -5.92 5.85 -13.88
CA GLY A 158 -6.44 7.19 -14.17
C GLY A 158 -7.98 7.21 -14.17
N GLU A 159 -8.61 8.37 -13.99
CA GLU A 159 -10.08 8.56 -14.07
C GLU A 159 -10.66 7.95 -15.37
N PRO A 160 -10.12 8.25 -16.57
CA PRO A 160 -10.63 7.66 -17.82
C PRO A 160 -10.27 6.18 -18.00
N MET A 161 -9.34 5.64 -17.21
CA MET A 161 -8.86 4.25 -17.31
C MET A 161 -9.62 3.30 -16.39
N PHE A 162 -10.33 3.82 -15.40
CA PHE A 162 -10.96 3.02 -14.35
C PHE A 162 -12.07 2.09 -14.85
N PRO A 163 -13.00 2.52 -15.74
CA PRO A 163 -14.02 1.63 -16.29
C PRO A 163 -13.42 0.48 -17.12
N VAL A 164 -12.36 0.76 -17.88
CA VAL A 164 -11.66 -0.24 -18.72
C VAL A 164 -10.90 -1.26 -17.86
N ILE A 165 -10.22 -0.81 -16.81
CA ILE A 165 -9.54 -1.69 -15.86
C ILE A 165 -10.57 -2.61 -15.18
N LEU A 166 -11.74 -2.10 -14.82
CA LEU A 166 -12.79 -2.90 -14.20
C LEU A 166 -13.36 -3.96 -15.12
N GLU A 167 -13.61 -3.60 -16.38
CA GLU A 167 -14.02 -4.55 -17.42
C GLU A 167 -13.00 -5.69 -17.56
N ASN A 168 -11.70 -5.34 -17.64
CA ASN A 168 -10.62 -6.30 -17.78
C ASN A 168 -10.44 -7.17 -16.52
N LEU A 169 -10.59 -6.60 -15.32
CA LEU A 169 -10.57 -7.37 -14.07
C LEU A 169 -11.76 -8.33 -14.00
N ARG A 170 -12.97 -7.90 -14.37
CA ARG A 170 -14.16 -8.77 -14.44
C ARG A 170 -13.94 -9.93 -15.40
N GLN A 171 -13.40 -9.68 -16.59
CA GLN A 171 -13.13 -10.71 -17.59
C GLN A 171 -12.01 -11.67 -17.15
N GLY A 172 -10.91 -11.13 -16.60
CA GLY A 172 -9.80 -11.92 -16.09
C GLY A 172 -10.20 -12.86 -14.95
N PHE A 173 -11.01 -12.40 -14.00
CA PHE A 173 -11.51 -13.27 -12.92
C PHE A 173 -12.53 -14.30 -13.40
N LYS A 174 -13.28 -14.03 -14.47
CA LYS A 174 -14.18 -15.02 -15.07
C LYS A 174 -13.39 -16.17 -15.72
N MET A 175 -12.31 -15.85 -16.44
CA MET A 175 -11.41 -16.85 -17.04
C MET A 175 -10.67 -17.73 -16.02
N LEU A 176 -10.64 -17.33 -14.75
CA LEU A 176 -9.97 -18.08 -13.67
C LEU A 176 -10.94 -18.98 -12.89
N ARG A 177 -12.24 -18.90 -13.18
CA ARG A 177 -13.29 -19.73 -12.57
C ARG A 177 -13.85 -20.81 -13.51
N ASP A 178 -13.50 -20.75 -14.80
CA ASP A 178 -13.82 -21.75 -15.84
C ASP A 178 -12.58 -22.61 -16.14
#